data_AF-A0A168RT23-F1
#
_entry.id   AF-A0A168RT23-F1
#
_cell.length_a   1.000
_cell.length_b   1.000
_cell.length_c   1.000
_cell.angle_alpha   90.00
_cell.angle_beta   90.00
_cell.angle_gamma   90.00
#
_symmetry.space_group_name_H-M   'P 1'
#
loop_
_entity.id
_entity.type
_entity.pdbx_description
1 polymer ?
#
loop_
_entity_poly.entity_id
_entity_poly.type
_entity_poly.pdbx_seq_one_letter_code
_entity_poly.pdbx_strand_id
1 'polypeptide(L)'
;MHKAGFNDFVLWFKFILPFEDGPDLNHVYPQALSKQLIRSFNASSVWSASDVTIELNHDAYMRSVNTEKALSMGWNGTGVPPTGRFWFVNDTSYNNTSIEKDQVDFRYVFLHELLHGLGFLSSWAAYFWSSSSPFRRLVENAVDDDLLKVITPGMHWRVEEKVGPTFITGFQSTMIFDKYLVSYNNNDIHQPPTNMSQLGFSMQNFCTEGDDQFILNFLTAFHNTSQAVAAVHLWNAMSQPNSLLFNFSTPLVANSSYLTDRYLADTYHNMTLLTGASVLNTPLEQFDQTSNRPSAAISHVDDIYNSTVDFLMTQGFIAGSSLEDITQEMYQNIPVIYYNTTTSNNSIVTNTYASPIGPGILRILDSMGYSTALTNTSYLATGTRTVKFRSKCGDINDNSPSKFKPSETPSSSNDASYTIVKPWPLIFVVLLWLI
;
A
#
# COMPACT_ATOMS: atom_id res chain seq x y z
N MET A 1 -11.18 2.22 -34.83
CA MET A 1 -10.03 1.33 -35.08
C MET A 1 -9.60 0.77 -33.73
N HIS A 2 -9.82 -0.53 -33.53
CA HIS A 2 -9.63 -1.23 -32.26
C HIS A 2 -8.16 -1.53 -31.98
N LYS A 3 -7.74 -1.25 -30.74
CA LYS A 3 -6.89 -2.12 -29.91
C LYS A 3 -7.13 -1.70 -28.45
N ALA A 4 -8.18 -2.24 -27.83
CA ALA A 4 -8.17 -2.40 -26.37
C ALA A 4 -7.40 -3.70 -26.11
N GLY A 5 -6.09 -3.64 -26.31
CA GLY A 5 -5.17 -4.59 -25.71
C GLY A 5 -4.65 -3.90 -24.46
N PHE A 6 -5.34 -4.08 -23.33
CA PHE A 6 -4.68 -3.93 -22.05
C PHE A 6 -3.83 -5.20 -21.89
N ASN A 7 -2.60 -5.14 -22.42
CA ASN A 7 -1.59 -6.09 -22.03
C ASN A 7 -1.16 -5.71 -20.62
N ASP A 8 -1.42 -6.62 -19.69
CA ASP A 8 -0.99 -6.58 -18.29
C ASP A 8 0.45 -6.07 -18.16
N PHE A 9 0.63 -4.94 -17.47
CA PHE A 9 1.92 -4.54 -16.91
C PHE A 9 1.68 -3.81 -15.59
N VAL A 10 1.72 -4.59 -14.52
CA VAL A 10 1.59 -4.18 -13.13
C VAL A 10 2.99 -4.11 -12.52
N LEU A 11 3.42 -2.93 -12.09
CA LEU A 11 4.53 -2.78 -11.14
C LEU A 11 4.16 -1.69 -10.13
N TRP A 12 3.55 -2.09 -9.02
CA TRP A 12 3.62 -1.31 -7.79
C TRP A 12 5.04 -1.39 -7.27
N PHE A 13 5.86 -0.43 -7.65
CA PHE A 13 7.21 -0.46 -7.12
C PHE A 13 7.22 0.00 -5.66
N LYS A 14 7.61 -0.93 -4.80
CA LYS A 14 7.73 -0.78 -3.37
C LYS A 14 9.20 -0.89 -3.04
N PHE A 15 9.72 0.05 -2.27
CA PHE A 15 11.16 0.15 -2.12
C PHE A 15 11.56 0.42 -0.69
N ILE A 16 12.65 -0.24 -0.30
CA ILE A 16 13.44 0.17 0.83
C ILE A 16 14.36 1.28 0.34
N LEU A 17 14.41 2.39 1.09
CA LEU A 17 15.23 3.52 0.74
C LEU A 17 16.72 3.14 0.83
N PRO A 18 17.56 3.41 -0.19
CA PRO A 18 18.94 2.92 -0.24
C PRO A 18 19.98 3.75 0.53
N PHE A 19 19.63 4.91 1.10
CA PHE A 19 20.61 5.83 1.69
C PHE A 19 20.40 6.06 3.19
N GLU A 20 21.49 5.96 3.94
CA GLU A 20 21.52 6.19 5.39
C GLU A 20 21.12 7.60 5.80
N ASP A 21 21.19 8.60 4.91
CA ASP A 21 20.81 9.98 5.20
C ASP A 21 19.30 10.28 5.01
N GLY A 22 18.52 9.27 4.66
CA GLY A 22 17.09 9.36 4.43
C GLY A 22 16.19 9.05 5.65
N PRO A 23 14.87 8.90 5.41
CA PRO A 23 13.89 8.39 6.37
C PRO A 23 14.18 6.93 6.79
N ASP A 24 13.29 6.37 7.59
CA ASP A 24 13.45 5.06 8.22
C ASP A 24 13.65 3.91 7.21
N LEU A 25 14.86 3.36 7.13
CA LEU A 25 15.26 2.32 6.18
C LEU A 25 14.69 0.92 6.47
N ASN A 26 14.05 0.71 7.62
CA ASN A 26 13.49 -0.61 7.95
C ASN A 26 12.12 -0.84 7.30
N HIS A 27 11.58 0.15 6.62
CA HIS A 27 10.24 0.12 6.07
C HIS A 27 10.24 0.22 4.55
N VAL A 28 9.22 -0.38 3.97
CA VAL A 28 8.92 -0.28 2.55
C VAL A 28 8.05 0.95 2.31
N TYR A 29 8.45 1.79 1.37
CA TYR A 29 7.73 3.00 0.99
C TYR A 29 7.06 2.81 -0.38
N PRO A 30 5.89 3.43 -0.60
CA PRO A 30 5.36 3.60 -1.95
C PRO A 30 6.34 4.44 -2.78
N GLN A 31 6.43 4.16 -4.09
CA GLN A 31 7.38 4.84 -4.98
C GLN A 31 7.26 6.36 -4.95
N ALA A 32 6.03 6.90 -4.99
CA ALA A 32 5.78 8.34 -4.94
C ALA A 32 6.38 9.02 -3.71
N LEU A 33 6.15 8.45 -2.53
CA LEU A 33 6.75 8.95 -1.30
C LEU A 33 8.27 8.80 -1.32
N SER A 34 8.75 7.64 -1.77
CA SER A 34 10.20 7.38 -1.87
C SER A 34 10.88 8.48 -2.67
N LYS A 35 10.35 8.80 -3.87
CA LYS A 35 10.82 9.86 -4.78
C LYS A 35 10.92 11.23 -4.14
N GLN A 36 9.96 11.58 -3.30
CA GLN A 36 9.98 12.85 -2.56
C GLN A 36 11.08 12.89 -1.50
N LEU A 37 11.35 11.75 -0.85
CA LEU A 37 12.23 11.68 0.30
C LEU A 37 13.73 11.56 -0.06
N ILE A 38 14.08 11.13 -1.27
CA ILE A 38 15.49 11.05 -1.70
C ILE A 38 15.74 11.99 -2.88
N ARG A 39 16.77 12.83 -2.78
CA ARG A 39 17.09 13.83 -3.81
C ARG A 39 17.82 13.28 -5.04
N SER A 40 18.25 12.02 -5.05
CA SER A 40 19.17 11.44 -6.05
C SER A 40 18.55 10.39 -6.99
N PHE A 41 17.22 10.26 -7.07
CA PHE A 41 16.56 9.25 -7.94
C PHE A 41 16.86 9.37 -9.44
N ASN A 42 17.37 10.52 -9.89
CA ASN A 42 17.72 10.74 -11.30
C ASN A 42 18.89 9.86 -11.80
N ALA A 43 19.57 9.14 -10.91
CA ALA A 43 20.72 8.31 -11.28
C ALA A 43 20.36 6.90 -11.81
N SER A 44 19.09 6.46 -11.77
CA SER A 44 18.73 5.12 -12.22
C SER A 44 17.43 5.09 -13.05
N SER A 45 17.54 4.59 -14.28
CA SER A 45 16.45 4.46 -15.26
C SER A 45 15.37 3.45 -14.86
N VAL A 46 15.61 2.62 -13.84
CA VAL A 46 14.66 1.61 -13.34
C VAL A 46 13.52 2.26 -12.55
N TRP A 47 13.73 3.47 -12.03
CA TRP A 47 12.82 4.14 -11.08
C TRP A 47 11.95 5.21 -11.73
N SER A 48 12.11 5.44 -13.04
CA SER A 48 11.40 6.46 -13.80
C SER A 48 10.01 6.03 -14.28
N ALA A 49 9.68 4.73 -14.22
CA ALA A 49 8.57 4.16 -14.99
C ALA A 49 7.14 4.61 -14.57
N SER A 50 6.93 5.07 -13.34
CA SER A 50 5.68 5.72 -12.91
C SER A 50 5.84 6.28 -11.48
N ASP A 51 4.91 7.12 -11.00
CA ASP A 51 4.94 7.69 -9.64
C ASP A 51 3.89 7.01 -8.74
N VAL A 52 2.64 7.00 -9.22
CA VAL A 52 1.53 6.21 -8.70
C VAL A 52 0.90 5.45 -9.86
N THR A 53 0.59 4.18 -9.65
CA THR A 53 -0.18 3.35 -10.60
C THR A 53 -1.55 3.13 -9.99
N ILE A 54 -2.63 3.17 -10.77
CA ILE A 54 -3.98 2.82 -10.31
C ILE A 54 -4.56 1.85 -11.32
N GLU A 55 -5.19 0.79 -10.84
CA GLU A 55 -5.84 -0.21 -11.67
C GLU A 55 -7.34 -0.19 -11.41
N LEU A 56 -8.10 0.13 -12.46
CA LEU A 56 -9.56 0.18 -12.41
C LEU A 56 -10.12 -0.85 -13.37
N ASN A 57 -10.87 -1.82 -12.84
CA ASN A 57 -11.44 -2.89 -13.64
C ASN A 57 -12.77 -2.46 -14.29
N HIS A 58 -12.74 -2.25 -15.60
CA HIS A 58 -13.94 -1.90 -16.38
C HIS A 58 -15.01 -3.01 -16.40
N ASP A 59 -14.62 -4.28 -16.31
CA ASP A 59 -15.56 -5.40 -16.31
C ASP A 59 -16.43 -5.42 -15.05
N ALA A 60 -15.94 -4.88 -13.94
CA ALA A 60 -16.74 -4.70 -12.74
C ALA A 60 -17.87 -3.68 -12.96
N TYR A 61 -17.58 -2.58 -13.66
CA TYR A 61 -18.58 -1.61 -14.08
C TYR A 61 -19.59 -2.25 -15.04
N MET A 62 -19.12 -2.91 -16.10
CA MET A 62 -20.01 -3.52 -17.11
C MET A 62 -20.91 -4.62 -16.52
N ARG A 63 -20.44 -5.37 -15.52
CA ARG A 63 -21.27 -6.35 -14.79
C ARG A 63 -22.43 -5.74 -14.02
N SER A 64 -22.34 -4.47 -13.63
CA SER A 64 -23.41 -3.77 -12.91
C SER A 64 -24.48 -3.18 -13.83
N VAL A 65 -24.24 -3.17 -15.14
CA VAL A 65 -25.13 -2.55 -16.12
C VAL A 65 -26.32 -3.44 -16.41
N ASN A 66 -27.53 -2.94 -16.18
CA ASN A 66 -28.74 -3.55 -16.73
C ASN A 66 -28.82 -3.28 -18.24
N THR A 67 -28.37 -4.25 -19.06
CA THR A 67 -28.28 -4.10 -20.51
C THR A 67 -29.64 -3.84 -21.17
N GLU A 68 -30.71 -4.47 -20.70
CA GLU A 68 -32.06 -4.29 -21.26
C GLU A 68 -32.57 -2.85 -21.00
N LYS A 69 -32.41 -2.36 -19.76
CA LYS A 69 -32.74 -0.97 -19.40
C LYS A 69 -31.88 0.00 -20.21
N ALA A 70 -30.57 -0.23 -20.30
CA ALA A 70 -29.65 0.61 -21.07
C ALA A 70 -30.04 0.70 -22.56
N LEU A 71 -30.36 -0.43 -23.20
CA LEU A 71 -30.84 -0.48 -24.59
C LEU A 71 -32.17 0.28 -24.74
N SER A 72 -33.10 0.13 -23.80
CA SER A 72 -34.37 0.87 -23.81
C SER A 72 -34.21 2.39 -23.66
N MET A 73 -33.12 2.83 -23.02
CA MET A 73 -32.74 4.23 -22.87
C MET A 73 -31.93 4.76 -24.07
N GLY A 74 -31.76 3.98 -25.13
CA GLY A 74 -31.08 4.39 -26.35
C GLY A 74 -29.57 4.17 -26.33
N TRP A 75 -29.05 3.34 -25.42
CA TRP A 75 -27.66 2.87 -25.51
C TRP A 75 -27.50 1.96 -26.73
N ASN A 76 -26.53 2.24 -27.59
CA ASN A 76 -26.29 1.49 -28.82
C ASN A 76 -25.22 0.39 -28.66
N GLY A 77 -24.82 0.09 -27.42
CA GLY A 77 -23.74 -0.86 -27.11
C GLY A 77 -22.34 -0.27 -27.21
N THR A 78 -22.21 1.05 -27.43
CA THR A 78 -20.91 1.77 -27.45
C THR A 78 -20.96 2.99 -26.53
N GLY A 79 -19.82 3.33 -25.90
CA GLY A 79 -19.77 4.42 -24.90
C GLY A 79 -20.25 3.99 -23.51
N VAL A 80 -20.49 4.96 -22.63
CA VAL A 80 -20.91 4.72 -21.23
C VAL A 80 -22.42 4.40 -21.19
N PRO A 81 -22.83 3.20 -20.72
CA PRO A 81 -24.24 2.84 -20.56
C PRO A 81 -24.91 3.66 -19.44
N PRO A 82 -26.18 4.09 -19.61
CA PRO A 82 -26.87 4.99 -18.68
C PRO A 82 -27.33 4.35 -17.36
N THR A 83 -27.01 3.07 -17.13
CA THR A 83 -27.51 2.29 -15.98
C THR A 83 -26.41 1.50 -15.28
N GLY A 84 -25.16 1.96 -15.40
CA GLY A 84 -24.05 1.37 -14.64
C GLY A 84 -24.00 1.92 -13.22
N ARG A 85 -23.28 1.22 -12.34
CA ARG A 85 -23.07 1.62 -10.94
C ARG A 85 -22.26 2.91 -10.77
N PHE A 86 -21.51 3.34 -11.78
CA PHE A 86 -20.69 4.55 -11.72
C PHE A 86 -21.32 5.67 -12.53
N TRP A 87 -21.33 6.87 -11.95
CA TRP A 87 -21.74 8.12 -12.58
C TRP A 87 -20.50 8.96 -12.91
N PHE A 88 -20.50 9.60 -14.08
CA PHE A 88 -19.44 10.50 -14.53
C PHE A 88 -19.94 11.94 -14.68
N VAL A 89 -19.10 12.93 -14.35
CA VAL A 89 -19.45 14.38 -14.37
C VAL A 89 -20.05 14.85 -15.70
N ASN A 90 -19.62 14.23 -16.80
CA ASN A 90 -20.06 14.58 -18.14
C ASN A 90 -21.17 13.68 -18.70
N ASP A 91 -21.81 12.85 -17.86
CA ASP A 91 -22.98 12.03 -18.22
C ASP A 91 -24.22 12.92 -18.45
N THR A 92 -24.11 13.81 -19.41
CA THR A 92 -25.14 14.72 -19.89
C THR A 92 -25.92 14.13 -21.06
N SER A 93 -25.48 12.98 -21.59
CA SER A 93 -25.96 12.37 -22.83
C SER A 93 -27.31 11.65 -22.72
N TYR A 94 -27.81 11.39 -21.51
CA TYR A 94 -29.03 10.60 -21.28
C TYR A 94 -30.09 11.29 -20.43
N ASN A 95 -30.28 12.61 -20.60
CA ASN A 95 -31.25 13.43 -19.84
C ASN A 95 -31.10 13.43 -18.31
N ASN A 96 -30.06 12.78 -17.77
CA ASN A 96 -29.85 12.65 -16.34
C ASN A 96 -28.71 13.55 -15.89
N THR A 97 -29.02 14.78 -15.51
CA THR A 97 -28.02 15.73 -14.96
C THR A 97 -27.68 15.43 -13.50
N SER A 98 -28.36 14.47 -12.87
CA SER A 98 -28.22 14.12 -11.46
C SER A 98 -27.86 12.64 -11.30
N ILE A 99 -26.87 12.37 -10.46
CA ILE A 99 -26.52 11.01 -10.02
C ILE A 99 -27.75 10.24 -9.49
N GLU A 100 -27.97 8.99 -9.94
CA GLU A 100 -29.05 8.14 -9.44
C GLU A 100 -28.71 7.57 -8.05
N LYS A 101 -29.74 7.20 -7.26
CA LYS A 101 -29.58 6.75 -5.85
C LYS A 101 -28.66 5.55 -5.66
N ASP A 102 -28.53 4.71 -6.66
CA ASP A 102 -27.71 3.50 -6.69
C ASP A 102 -26.35 3.70 -7.35
N GLN A 103 -26.09 4.89 -7.91
CA GLN A 103 -24.84 5.23 -8.55
C GLN A 103 -23.83 5.85 -7.59
N VAL A 104 -22.56 5.59 -7.84
CA VAL A 104 -21.41 6.17 -7.14
C VAL A 104 -20.68 7.11 -8.09
N ASP A 105 -20.31 8.30 -7.63
CA ASP A 105 -19.48 9.21 -8.40
C ASP A 105 -18.10 8.58 -8.67
N PHE A 106 -17.72 8.43 -9.94
CA PHE A 106 -16.47 7.78 -10.30
C PHE A 106 -15.23 8.53 -9.81
N ARG A 107 -15.32 9.85 -9.54
CA ARG A 107 -14.21 10.60 -8.91
C ARG A 107 -13.97 10.17 -7.48
N TYR A 108 -15.02 9.75 -6.76
CA TYR A 108 -14.88 9.16 -5.42
C TYR A 108 -14.02 7.89 -5.55
N VAL A 109 -14.40 6.96 -6.44
CA VAL A 109 -13.64 5.73 -6.68
C VAL A 109 -12.19 6.04 -7.06
N PHE A 110 -11.98 6.94 -8.01
CA PHE A 110 -10.63 7.33 -8.43
C PHE A 110 -9.77 7.88 -7.29
N LEU A 111 -10.30 8.78 -6.46
CA LEU A 111 -9.56 9.35 -5.34
C LEU A 111 -9.27 8.31 -4.25
N HIS A 112 -10.20 7.40 -3.99
CA HIS A 112 -10.03 6.29 -3.05
C HIS A 112 -8.84 5.41 -3.48
N GLU A 113 -8.82 4.98 -4.74
CA GLU A 113 -7.73 4.16 -5.27
C GLU A 113 -6.40 4.92 -5.37
N LEU A 114 -6.44 6.23 -5.65
CA LEU A 114 -5.26 7.08 -5.61
C LEU A 114 -4.63 7.11 -4.21
N LEU A 115 -5.45 7.18 -3.16
CA LEU A 115 -4.96 7.19 -1.77
C LEU A 115 -4.31 5.86 -1.37
N HIS A 116 -4.90 4.72 -1.77
CA HIS A 116 -4.21 3.44 -1.66
C HIS A 116 -2.84 3.51 -2.35
N GLY A 117 -2.76 4.14 -3.53
CA GLY A 117 -1.51 4.31 -4.24
C GLY A 117 -0.46 5.21 -3.63
N LEU A 118 -0.90 6.16 -2.80
CA LEU A 118 -0.02 6.95 -1.95
C LEU A 118 0.46 6.18 -0.71
N GLY A 119 0.10 4.90 -0.57
CA GLY A 119 0.57 4.03 0.49
C GLY A 119 -0.38 3.89 1.68
N PHE A 120 -1.66 4.26 1.53
CA PHE A 120 -2.71 3.96 2.50
C PHE A 120 -3.08 2.46 2.44
N LEU A 121 -2.09 1.63 2.80
CA LEU A 121 -2.08 0.20 2.52
C LEU A 121 -1.14 -0.50 3.52
N SER A 122 -1.67 -1.46 4.28
CA SER A 122 -0.90 -2.23 5.26
C SER A 122 -0.29 -3.51 4.70
N SER A 123 0.93 -3.89 5.10
CA SER A 123 1.61 -5.11 4.59
C SER A 123 0.95 -6.45 4.95
N TRP A 124 -0.09 -6.43 5.78
CA TRP A 124 -0.63 -7.59 6.47
C TRP A 124 -1.83 -8.17 5.75
N ALA A 125 -1.93 -9.50 5.68
CA ALA A 125 -3.06 -10.19 5.10
C ALA A 125 -3.31 -11.57 5.73
N ALA A 126 -4.51 -12.08 5.51
CA ALA A 126 -4.97 -13.40 5.92
C ALA A 126 -4.68 -14.45 4.83
N TYR A 127 -3.41 -14.55 4.38
CA TYR A 127 -3.03 -15.34 3.22
C TYR A 127 -3.49 -16.80 3.25
N PHE A 128 -3.49 -17.44 4.40
CA PHE A 128 -3.82 -18.86 4.53
C PHE A 128 -5.29 -19.12 4.85
N TRP A 129 -6.00 -18.14 5.40
CA TRP A 129 -7.42 -18.24 5.74
C TRP A 129 -8.33 -17.90 4.55
N SER A 130 -8.02 -16.81 3.85
CA SER A 130 -8.95 -16.23 2.88
C SER A 130 -9.23 -17.17 1.70
N SER A 131 -10.49 -17.43 1.41
CA SER A 131 -10.92 -18.25 0.26
C SER A 131 -10.53 -17.64 -1.10
N SER A 132 -10.30 -16.33 -1.16
CA SER A 132 -9.77 -15.65 -2.35
C SER A 132 -8.27 -15.80 -2.55
N SER A 133 -7.55 -16.32 -1.56
CA SER A 133 -6.10 -16.46 -1.61
C SER A 133 -5.68 -17.71 -2.39
N PRO A 134 -4.71 -17.61 -3.33
CA PRO A 134 -4.13 -18.80 -3.93
C PRO A 134 -3.42 -19.69 -2.89
N PHE A 135 -2.86 -19.11 -1.83
CA PHE A 135 -2.18 -19.87 -0.78
C PHE A 135 -3.14 -20.75 0.03
N ARG A 136 -4.36 -20.29 0.30
CA ARG A 136 -5.42 -21.11 0.91
C ARG A 136 -5.68 -22.36 0.06
N ARG A 137 -5.83 -22.21 -1.26
CA ARG A 137 -6.11 -23.33 -2.17
C ARG A 137 -5.02 -24.40 -2.19
N LEU A 138 -3.77 -24.04 -1.89
CA LEU A 138 -2.63 -24.97 -1.84
C LEU A 138 -2.61 -25.83 -0.57
N VAL A 139 -3.27 -25.39 0.49
CA VAL A 139 -3.21 -26.03 1.82
C VAL A 139 -4.58 -26.50 2.34
N GLU A 140 -5.64 -26.16 1.62
CA GLU A 140 -7.00 -26.55 1.92
C GLU A 140 -7.14 -28.08 1.96
N ASN A 141 -7.81 -28.59 3.00
CA ASN A 141 -7.94 -30.01 3.34
C ASN A 141 -6.65 -30.73 3.76
N ALA A 142 -5.48 -30.07 3.70
CA ALA A 142 -4.22 -30.62 4.19
C ALA A 142 -3.86 -30.13 5.60
N VAL A 143 -4.35 -28.94 5.98
CA VAL A 143 -4.12 -28.29 7.27
C VAL A 143 -5.46 -27.96 7.92
N ASP A 144 -5.55 -28.08 9.25
CA ASP A 144 -6.73 -27.70 10.02
C ASP A 144 -7.03 -26.20 9.84
N ASP A 145 -8.31 -25.85 9.64
CA ASP A 145 -8.76 -24.47 9.48
C ASP A 145 -8.37 -23.57 10.66
N ASP A 146 -8.29 -24.10 11.88
CA ASP A 146 -7.88 -23.32 13.05
C ASP A 146 -6.42 -22.89 12.98
N LEU A 147 -5.56 -23.67 12.32
CA LEU A 147 -4.16 -23.29 12.08
C LEU A 147 -4.06 -22.19 11.01
N LEU A 148 -5.06 -22.05 10.14
CA LEU A 148 -5.01 -21.07 9.06
C LEU A 148 -5.44 -19.66 9.51
N LYS A 149 -5.93 -19.50 10.74
CA LYS A 149 -6.35 -18.24 11.38
C LYS A 149 -5.16 -17.40 11.85
N VAL A 150 -4.35 -16.96 10.89
CA VAL A 150 -3.17 -16.12 11.11
C VAL A 150 -3.19 -14.91 10.19
N ILE A 151 -2.72 -13.76 10.70
CA ILE A 151 -2.43 -12.58 9.88
C ILE A 151 -0.93 -12.38 9.84
N THR A 152 -0.36 -12.33 8.63
CA THR A 152 1.08 -12.22 8.42
C THR A 152 1.41 -11.12 7.42
N PRO A 153 2.64 -10.57 7.43
CA PRO A 153 3.12 -9.74 6.33
C PRO A 153 3.18 -10.53 5.03
N GLY A 154 3.47 -9.83 3.93
CA GLY A 154 3.79 -10.44 2.65
C GLY A 154 4.86 -11.54 2.79
N MET A 155 4.78 -12.59 1.98
CA MET A 155 5.67 -13.74 2.08
C MET A 155 6.78 -13.68 1.04
N HIS A 156 7.97 -14.15 1.38
CA HIS A 156 8.99 -14.47 0.38
C HIS A 156 8.68 -15.85 -0.18
N TRP A 157 8.19 -15.89 -1.41
CA TRP A 157 7.79 -17.14 -2.05
C TRP A 157 8.33 -17.26 -3.47
N ARG A 158 8.40 -18.51 -3.93
CA ARG A 158 8.73 -18.86 -5.32
C ARG A 158 7.93 -20.08 -5.73
N VAL A 159 7.73 -20.23 -7.04
CA VAL A 159 7.27 -21.47 -7.65
C VAL A 159 8.42 -22.00 -8.48
N GLU A 160 8.76 -23.27 -8.29
CA GLU A 160 9.72 -23.93 -9.18
C GLU A 160 9.07 -24.12 -10.56
N GLU A 161 9.76 -23.66 -11.60
CA GLU A 161 9.28 -23.68 -12.99
C GLU A 161 8.00 -22.85 -13.24
N LYS A 162 7.42 -22.90 -14.45
CA LYS A 162 6.22 -22.12 -14.79
C LYS A 162 4.94 -22.67 -14.14
N VAL A 163 4.96 -23.93 -13.69
CA VAL A 163 3.87 -24.61 -12.99
C VAL A 163 4.50 -25.65 -12.06
N GLY A 164 4.50 -25.42 -10.75
CA GLY A 164 5.17 -26.30 -9.80
C GLY A 164 4.83 -26.03 -8.33
N PRO A 165 5.49 -26.74 -7.40
CA PRO A 165 5.26 -26.55 -5.97
C PRO A 165 5.63 -25.12 -5.55
N THR A 166 4.87 -24.60 -4.58
CA THR A 166 5.11 -23.29 -3.98
C THR A 166 6.00 -23.46 -2.76
N PHE A 167 7.05 -22.64 -2.71
CA PHE A 167 7.99 -22.59 -1.60
C PHE A 167 7.92 -21.22 -0.95
N ILE A 168 7.95 -21.19 0.38
CA ILE A 168 7.97 -19.99 1.21
C ILE A 168 9.20 -20.07 2.10
N THR A 169 10.00 -19.00 2.12
CA THR A 169 11.27 -18.97 2.87
C THR A 169 11.21 -18.07 4.09
N GLY A 170 10.16 -17.25 4.24
CA GLY A 170 10.02 -16.28 5.32
C GLY A 170 9.05 -15.15 4.94
N PHE A 171 9.16 -14.03 5.63
CA PHE A 171 8.28 -12.86 5.46
C PHE A 171 9.03 -11.63 4.97
N GLN A 172 8.34 -10.82 4.16
CA GLN A 172 8.79 -9.54 3.62
C GLN A 172 8.74 -8.44 4.68
N SER A 173 9.41 -7.33 4.39
CA SER A 173 9.39 -6.14 5.23
C SER A 173 8.02 -5.43 5.25
N THR A 174 7.72 -4.79 6.37
CA THR A 174 6.47 -4.05 6.59
C THR A 174 6.45 -2.71 5.85
N MET A 175 5.25 -2.21 5.54
CA MET A 175 5.09 -0.90 4.90
C MET A 175 5.22 0.23 5.92
N ILE A 176 5.56 1.43 5.46
CA ILE A 176 5.64 2.63 6.30
C ILE A 176 4.32 2.94 7.01
N PHE A 177 3.18 2.60 6.41
CA PHE A 177 1.85 2.71 7.01
C PHE A 177 1.77 1.94 8.35
N ASP A 178 2.34 0.72 8.40
CA ASP A 178 2.29 -0.17 9.57
C ASP A 178 3.08 0.36 10.77
N LYS A 179 3.99 1.33 10.55
CA LYS A 179 4.77 1.98 11.60
C LYS A 179 3.87 2.67 12.64
N TYR A 180 2.75 3.21 12.19
CA TYR A 180 1.83 4.00 12.99
C TYR A 180 0.61 3.22 13.47
N LEU A 181 0.50 1.95 13.07
CA LEU A 181 -0.59 1.09 13.48
C LEU A 181 -0.31 0.42 14.82
N VAL A 182 -1.33 0.40 15.66
CA VAL A 182 -1.32 -0.23 16.97
C VAL A 182 -2.57 -1.07 17.12
N SER A 183 -2.39 -2.37 17.37
CA SER A 183 -3.50 -3.30 17.63
C SER A 183 -3.72 -3.51 19.13
N TYR A 184 -4.98 -3.73 19.49
CA TYR A 184 -5.45 -3.97 20.84
C TYR A 184 -6.27 -5.25 20.86
N ASN A 185 -6.12 -6.03 21.92
CA ASN A 185 -6.99 -7.16 22.16
C ASN A 185 -8.08 -6.73 23.15
N ASN A 186 -9.27 -6.43 22.63
CA ASN A 186 -10.41 -6.02 23.47
C ASN A 186 -10.81 -7.10 24.50
N ASN A 187 -10.43 -8.36 24.29
CA ASN A 187 -10.73 -9.46 25.20
C ASN A 187 -9.67 -9.63 26.31
N ASP A 188 -8.53 -8.94 26.23
CA ASP A 188 -7.48 -8.98 27.23
C ASP A 188 -6.90 -7.58 27.46
N ILE A 189 -7.56 -6.82 28.35
CA ILE A 189 -7.19 -5.44 28.72
C ILE A 189 -5.80 -5.33 29.36
N HIS A 190 -5.19 -6.45 29.75
CA HIS A 190 -3.85 -6.49 30.33
C HIS A 190 -2.76 -6.67 29.28
N GLN A 191 -3.12 -7.05 28.05
CA GLN A 191 -2.16 -7.08 26.95
C GLN A 191 -1.84 -5.66 26.49
N PRO A 192 -0.56 -5.27 26.48
CA PRO A 192 -0.17 -3.97 25.98
C PRO A 192 -0.49 -3.89 24.48
N PRO A 193 -0.75 -2.68 23.96
CA PRO A 193 -1.01 -2.49 22.55
C PRO A 193 0.20 -2.93 21.73
N THR A 194 -0.05 -3.66 20.64
CA THR A 194 1.02 -4.19 19.79
C THR A 194 1.24 -3.27 18.60
N ASN A 195 2.45 -2.72 18.49
CA ASN A 195 2.83 -1.95 17.31
C ASN A 195 3.07 -2.90 16.12
N MET A 196 2.41 -2.65 15.00
CA MET A 196 2.45 -3.57 13.86
C MET A 196 3.82 -3.63 13.18
N SER A 197 4.57 -2.52 13.13
CA SER A 197 5.96 -2.54 12.63
C SER A 197 6.88 -3.42 13.49
N GLN A 198 6.78 -3.33 14.83
CA GLN A 198 7.54 -4.21 15.74
C GLN A 198 7.18 -5.68 15.56
N LEU A 199 5.90 -5.99 15.39
CA LEU A 199 5.44 -7.34 15.11
C LEU A 199 6.00 -7.85 13.77
N GLY A 200 6.00 -7.00 12.74
CA GLY A 200 6.56 -7.33 11.43
C GLY A 200 8.05 -7.62 11.46
N PHE A 201 8.82 -6.86 12.25
CA PHE A 201 10.23 -7.17 12.50
C PHE A 201 10.38 -8.52 13.21
N SER A 202 9.55 -8.79 14.23
CA SER A 202 9.56 -10.10 14.90
C SER A 202 9.30 -11.27 13.94
N MET A 203 8.35 -11.11 13.02
CA MET A 203 8.04 -12.13 12.00
C MET A 203 9.17 -12.32 10.99
N GLN A 204 9.86 -11.26 10.58
CA GLN A 204 11.01 -11.33 9.67
C GLN A 204 12.20 -12.13 10.24
N ASN A 205 12.24 -12.43 11.54
CA ASN A 205 13.23 -13.33 12.12
C ASN A 205 12.98 -14.82 11.86
N PHE A 206 11.82 -15.18 11.31
CA PHE A 206 11.50 -16.55 10.94
C PHE A 206 11.77 -16.80 9.46
N CYS A 207 12.60 -17.81 9.20
CA CYS A 207 12.88 -18.32 7.86
C CYS A 207 13.22 -19.79 7.90
N THR A 208 13.06 -20.45 6.76
CA THR A 208 13.32 -21.87 6.56
C THR A 208 14.23 -22.10 5.36
N GLU A 209 14.94 -23.23 5.38
CA GLU A 209 15.86 -23.67 4.34
C GLU A 209 15.56 -25.11 3.91
N GLY A 210 15.99 -25.47 2.69
CA GLY A 210 15.80 -26.82 2.16
C GLY A 210 14.33 -27.23 2.07
N ASP A 211 14.02 -28.44 2.55
CA ASP A 211 12.68 -29.04 2.47
C ASP A 211 11.62 -28.31 3.31
N ASP A 212 12.04 -27.58 4.35
CA ASP A 212 11.15 -26.76 5.19
C ASP A 212 10.62 -25.52 4.46
N GLN A 213 11.08 -25.25 3.24
CA GLN A 213 10.55 -24.18 2.40
C GLN A 213 9.26 -24.60 1.69
N PHE A 214 9.01 -25.90 1.51
CA PHE A 214 7.75 -26.35 0.89
C PHE A 214 6.56 -25.89 1.75
N ILE A 215 5.51 -25.33 1.14
CA ILE A 215 4.44 -24.59 1.85
C ILE A 215 3.83 -25.33 3.06
N LEU A 216 3.60 -26.65 2.97
CA LEU A 216 3.05 -27.44 4.07
C LEU A 216 4.05 -27.61 5.23
N ASN A 217 5.33 -27.80 4.90
CA ASN A 217 6.39 -27.88 5.89
C ASN A 217 6.66 -26.52 6.53
N PHE A 218 6.64 -25.45 5.74
CA PHE A 218 6.77 -24.07 6.21
C PHE A 218 5.69 -23.74 7.24
N LEU A 219 4.41 -24.04 6.95
CA LEU A 219 3.32 -23.81 7.89
C LEU A 219 3.52 -24.59 9.18
N THR A 220 3.86 -25.87 9.08
CA THR A 220 4.12 -26.73 10.23
C THR A 220 5.26 -26.18 11.09
N ALA A 221 6.36 -25.76 10.47
CA ALA A 221 7.49 -25.15 11.14
C ALA A 221 7.11 -23.81 11.80
N PHE A 222 6.37 -22.96 11.08
CA PHE A 222 5.92 -21.66 11.57
C PHE A 222 5.02 -21.77 12.80
N HIS A 223 4.06 -22.70 12.79
CA HIS A 223 3.12 -22.90 13.89
C HIS A 223 3.77 -23.21 15.24
N ASN A 224 4.98 -23.78 15.22
CA ASN A 224 5.73 -24.11 16.42
C ASN A 224 6.57 -22.95 16.96
N THR A 225 6.35 -21.72 16.47
CA THR A 225 7.12 -20.53 16.86
C THR A 225 6.33 -19.52 17.66
N SER A 226 7.02 -18.65 18.40
CA SER A 226 6.43 -17.49 19.05
C SER A 226 5.79 -16.49 18.06
N GLN A 227 6.30 -16.45 16.83
CA GLN A 227 5.80 -15.58 15.77
C GLN A 227 4.38 -15.99 15.34
N ALA A 228 4.10 -17.29 15.26
CA ALA A 228 2.76 -17.79 14.99
C ALA A 228 1.76 -17.42 16.08
N VAL A 229 2.16 -17.48 17.36
CA VAL A 229 1.31 -17.03 18.48
C VAL A 229 0.93 -15.55 18.29
N ALA A 230 1.88 -14.70 17.94
CA ALA A 230 1.62 -13.30 17.69
C ALA A 230 0.75 -13.05 16.43
N ALA A 231 0.90 -13.88 15.38
CA ALA A 231 0.05 -13.85 14.19
C ALA A 231 -1.43 -14.20 14.51
N VAL A 232 -1.64 -15.18 15.40
CA VAL A 232 -2.97 -15.55 15.90
C VAL A 232 -3.55 -14.46 16.80
N HIS A 233 -2.74 -13.81 17.64
CA HIS A 233 -3.22 -12.66 18.42
C HIS A 233 -3.67 -11.51 17.52
N LEU A 234 -2.90 -11.20 16.46
CA LEU A 234 -3.31 -10.18 15.50
C LEU A 234 -4.59 -10.58 14.76
N TRP A 235 -4.73 -11.84 14.36
CA TRP A 235 -5.97 -12.37 13.81
C TRP A 235 -7.17 -12.12 14.74
N ASN A 236 -7.03 -12.49 16.00
CA ASN A 236 -8.09 -12.32 16.99
C ASN A 236 -8.42 -10.84 17.20
N ALA A 237 -7.42 -9.96 17.30
CA ALA A 237 -7.64 -8.51 17.37
C ALA A 237 -8.43 -8.04 16.15
N MET A 238 -7.95 -8.30 14.94
CA MET A 238 -8.58 -7.89 13.68
C MET A 238 -9.99 -8.43 13.47
N SER A 239 -10.33 -9.58 14.07
CA SER A 239 -11.69 -10.13 14.02
C SER A 239 -12.70 -9.36 14.88
N GLN A 240 -12.22 -8.53 15.81
CA GLN A 240 -13.04 -7.68 16.67
C GLN A 240 -13.11 -6.26 16.09
N PRO A 241 -14.28 -5.60 16.13
CA PRO A 241 -14.40 -4.20 15.77
C PRO A 241 -13.55 -3.27 16.65
N ASN A 242 -13.13 -2.15 16.10
CA ASN A 242 -12.38 -1.08 16.76
C ASN A 242 -11.10 -1.53 17.47
N SER A 243 -10.43 -2.56 16.96
CA SER A 243 -9.25 -3.16 17.60
C SER A 243 -7.93 -2.66 17.03
N LEU A 244 -7.97 -1.86 15.98
CA LEU A 244 -6.79 -1.32 15.33
C LEU A 244 -6.89 0.19 15.18
N LEU A 245 -5.84 0.89 15.60
CA LEU A 245 -5.76 2.36 15.56
C LEU A 245 -4.53 2.81 14.78
N PHE A 246 -4.69 3.86 13.99
CA PHE A 246 -3.61 4.66 13.46
C PHE A 246 -3.31 5.75 14.49
N ASN A 247 -2.18 5.64 15.16
CA ASN A 247 -1.79 6.58 16.19
C ASN A 247 -0.98 7.73 15.58
N PHE A 248 -1.49 8.96 15.65
CA PHE A 248 -0.81 10.09 15.06
C PHE A 248 0.37 10.52 15.92
N SER A 249 1.54 10.62 15.29
CA SER A 249 2.68 11.30 15.90
C SER A 249 2.42 12.79 15.96
N THR A 250 3.04 13.50 16.91
CA THR A 250 2.99 14.97 16.95
C THR A 250 3.50 15.56 15.63
N PRO A 251 2.84 16.58 15.04
CA PRO A 251 3.32 17.22 13.83
C PRO A 251 4.75 17.73 14.01
N LEU A 252 5.61 17.52 13.01
CA LEU A 252 7.03 17.89 13.06
C LEU A 252 7.26 19.41 13.01
N VAL A 253 6.27 20.17 12.53
CA VAL A 253 6.39 21.61 12.34
C VAL A 253 5.44 22.34 13.29
N ALA A 254 6.00 23.27 14.07
CA ALA A 254 5.27 24.00 15.11
C ALA A 254 4.10 24.85 14.58
N ASN A 255 4.12 25.25 13.31
CA ASN A 255 3.05 26.02 12.67
C ASN A 255 2.02 25.15 11.92
N SER A 256 2.02 23.83 12.14
CA SER A 256 1.01 22.93 11.59
C SER A 256 -0.39 23.32 12.06
N SER A 257 -1.37 23.24 11.16
CA SER A 257 -2.77 23.55 11.48
C SER A 257 -3.30 22.62 12.58
N TYR A 258 -2.79 21.38 12.68
CA TYR A 258 -3.14 20.45 13.76
C TYR A 258 -2.65 20.87 15.15
N LEU A 259 -1.72 21.82 15.25
CA LEU A 259 -1.28 22.39 16.54
C LEU A 259 -1.97 23.72 16.85
N THR A 260 -2.34 24.47 15.82
CA THR A 260 -2.86 25.85 15.98
C THR A 260 -4.38 25.93 15.93
N ASP A 261 -5.03 25.01 15.21
CA ASP A 261 -6.48 24.89 15.17
C ASP A 261 -6.96 23.97 16.28
N ARG A 262 -7.84 24.47 17.15
CA ARG A 262 -8.32 23.73 18.31
C ARG A 262 -9.15 22.51 17.94
N TYR A 263 -10.02 22.62 16.93
CA TYR A 263 -10.86 21.51 16.51
C TYR A 263 -9.99 20.38 15.98
N LEU A 264 -9.00 20.70 15.14
CA LEU A 264 -8.08 19.69 14.62
C LEU A 264 -7.24 19.05 15.72
N ALA A 265 -6.73 19.87 16.65
CA ALA A 265 -5.92 19.40 17.77
C ALA A 265 -6.69 18.44 18.66
N ASP A 266 -7.94 18.74 19.00
CA ASP A 266 -8.78 17.93 19.88
C ASP A 266 -9.33 16.65 19.18
N THR A 267 -9.50 16.69 17.85
CA THR A 267 -10.16 15.61 17.09
C THR A 267 -9.19 14.57 16.56
N TYR A 268 -8.04 14.99 16.01
CA TYR A 268 -7.16 14.11 15.23
C TYR A 268 -5.94 13.65 16.03
N HIS A 269 -6.19 12.93 17.12
CA HIS A 269 -5.18 12.23 17.92
C HIS A 269 -4.90 10.80 17.44
N ASN A 270 -5.93 10.12 16.97
CA ASN A 270 -5.85 8.81 16.33
C ASN A 270 -7.02 8.64 15.35
N MET A 271 -6.95 7.59 14.53
CA MET A 271 -8.08 7.12 13.74
C MET A 271 -8.25 5.62 13.91
N THR A 272 -9.50 5.16 13.95
CA THR A 272 -9.80 3.73 14.01
C THR A 272 -9.83 3.14 12.61
N LEU A 273 -9.18 2.00 12.43
CA LEU A 273 -9.18 1.27 11.15
C LEU A 273 -10.35 0.28 11.13
N LEU A 274 -10.82 0.00 9.93
CA LEU A 274 -11.86 -0.98 9.69
C LEU A 274 -11.41 -2.37 10.17
N THR A 275 -12.12 -2.89 11.15
CA THR A 275 -11.84 -4.20 11.78
C THR A 275 -13.16 -4.93 12.05
N GLY A 276 -13.11 -6.25 12.16
CA GLY A 276 -14.28 -7.10 12.35
C GLY A 276 -14.28 -8.34 11.48
N ALA A 277 -15.10 -9.33 11.86
CA ALA A 277 -15.17 -10.62 11.17
C ALA A 277 -15.58 -10.53 9.69
N SER A 278 -16.34 -9.49 9.31
CA SER A 278 -16.66 -9.22 7.91
C SER A 278 -15.39 -8.94 7.10
N VAL A 279 -14.49 -8.10 7.62
CA VAL A 279 -13.25 -7.67 6.95
C VAL A 279 -12.33 -8.84 6.63
N LEU A 280 -12.34 -9.90 7.45
CA LEU A 280 -11.53 -11.10 7.30
C LEU A 280 -12.08 -12.13 6.30
N ASN A 281 -13.26 -11.89 5.74
CA ASN A 281 -13.89 -12.77 4.75
C ASN A 281 -14.37 -12.03 3.50
N THR A 282 -14.20 -10.71 3.44
CA THR A 282 -14.74 -9.95 2.32
C THR A 282 -13.72 -9.92 1.18
N PRO A 283 -14.12 -10.15 -0.08
CA PRO A 283 -13.25 -10.03 -1.24
C PRO A 283 -12.90 -8.56 -1.59
N LEU A 284 -12.93 -7.63 -0.62
CA LEU A 284 -12.98 -6.17 -0.79
C LEU A 284 -11.88 -5.61 -1.68
N GLU A 285 -10.73 -6.27 -1.72
CA GLU A 285 -9.52 -5.72 -2.32
C GLU A 285 -8.79 -6.79 -3.15
N GLN A 286 -9.49 -7.35 -4.14
CA GLN A 286 -8.80 -8.11 -5.20
C GLN A 286 -8.25 -7.14 -6.24
N PHE A 287 -7.15 -6.46 -5.89
CA PHE A 287 -6.53 -5.47 -6.77
C PHE A 287 -5.69 -6.07 -7.89
N ASP A 288 -5.29 -7.35 -7.81
CA ASP A 288 -4.66 -8.17 -8.86
C ASP A 288 -4.19 -9.51 -8.24
N GLN A 289 -3.78 -10.49 -9.05
CA GLN A 289 -3.07 -11.71 -8.65
C GLN A 289 -1.71 -11.44 -7.96
N THR A 290 -1.07 -10.28 -8.18
CA THR A 290 0.28 -9.97 -7.63
C THR A 290 0.28 -9.09 -6.38
N SER A 291 -0.75 -8.29 -6.15
CA SER A 291 -0.91 -7.43 -4.95
C SER A 291 -2.13 -7.79 -4.11
N ASN A 292 -2.67 -9.00 -4.30
CA ASN A 292 -3.76 -9.52 -3.49
C ASN A 292 -3.32 -9.53 -2.02
N ARG A 293 -3.99 -8.71 -1.19
CA ARG A 293 -3.94 -8.79 0.28
C ARG A 293 -5.23 -9.43 0.73
N PRO A 294 -5.35 -10.76 0.54
CA PRO A 294 -6.61 -11.42 0.66
C PRO A 294 -7.07 -11.29 2.12
N SER A 295 -8.22 -10.64 2.29
CA SER A 295 -8.97 -10.50 3.54
C SER A 295 -8.17 -9.99 4.74
N ALA A 296 -7.57 -8.81 4.60
CA ALA A 296 -7.35 -7.89 5.72
C ALA A 296 -7.31 -6.48 5.13
N ALA A 297 -8.47 -5.82 5.00
CA ALA A 297 -8.59 -4.46 4.47
C ALA A 297 -8.07 -3.43 5.49
N ILE A 298 -6.83 -3.61 5.95
CA ILE A 298 -6.09 -2.71 6.83
C ILE A 298 -5.56 -1.56 5.98
N SER A 299 -6.50 -0.88 5.37
CA SER A 299 -6.36 0.09 4.29
C SER A 299 -7.58 1.00 4.26
N HIS A 300 -8.62 0.67 5.02
CA HIS A 300 -9.79 1.50 5.27
C HIS A 300 -9.86 1.99 6.71
N VAL A 301 -10.39 3.19 6.87
CA VAL A 301 -10.84 3.68 8.17
C VAL A 301 -12.20 3.07 8.51
N ASP A 302 -12.54 3.02 9.78
CA ASP A 302 -13.79 2.42 10.24
C ASP A 302 -15.03 3.11 9.66
N ASP A 303 -16.12 2.37 9.47
CA ASP A 303 -17.35 2.88 8.87
C ASP A 303 -18.05 3.96 9.72
N ILE A 304 -17.65 4.16 10.98
CA ILE A 304 -18.06 5.35 11.76
C ILE A 304 -17.70 6.68 11.06
N TYR A 305 -16.69 6.69 10.18
CA TYR A 305 -16.26 7.88 9.46
C TYR A 305 -17.10 8.16 8.21
N ASN A 306 -18.04 7.28 7.83
CA ASN A 306 -18.89 7.44 6.62
C ASN A 306 -19.71 8.74 6.63
N SER A 307 -20.10 9.23 7.80
CA SER A 307 -20.86 10.47 7.96
C SER A 307 -20.00 11.64 8.46
N THR A 308 -18.71 11.63 8.13
CA THR A 308 -17.75 12.66 8.53
C THR A 308 -16.97 13.15 7.32
N VAL A 309 -16.16 14.20 7.49
CA VAL A 309 -15.26 14.69 6.43
C VAL A 309 -14.17 13.68 6.03
N ASP A 310 -14.01 12.58 6.77
CA ASP A 310 -13.03 11.51 6.52
C ASP A 310 -13.64 10.25 5.85
N PHE A 311 -14.80 10.40 5.20
CA PHE A 311 -15.54 9.32 4.52
C PHE A 311 -14.77 8.64 3.37
N LEU A 312 -13.75 9.30 2.81
CA LEU A 312 -13.15 8.88 1.54
C LEU A 312 -12.49 7.50 1.59
N MET A 313 -12.02 7.06 2.75
CA MET A 313 -11.31 5.78 2.94
C MET A 313 -12.11 4.76 3.76
N THR A 314 -13.43 4.86 3.82
CA THR A 314 -14.27 3.83 4.44
C THR A 314 -14.50 2.66 3.49
N GLN A 315 -15.12 1.58 3.99
CA GLN A 315 -15.36 0.37 3.19
C GLN A 315 -16.33 0.61 2.03
N GLY A 316 -17.35 1.42 2.27
CA GLY A 316 -18.49 1.60 1.38
C GLY A 316 -18.50 2.97 0.72
N PHE A 317 -18.70 2.99 -0.60
CA PHE A 317 -18.97 4.23 -1.29
C PHE A 317 -20.40 4.74 -1.01
N ILE A 318 -20.51 6.03 -0.71
CA ILE A 318 -21.79 6.74 -0.63
C ILE A 318 -22.37 6.88 -2.04
N ALA A 319 -23.54 6.29 -2.27
CA ALA A 319 -24.25 6.34 -3.53
C ALA A 319 -25.32 7.44 -3.54
N GLY A 320 -25.73 7.89 -4.73
CA GLY A 320 -26.82 8.86 -4.89
C GLY A 320 -26.45 10.31 -4.66
N SER A 321 -25.17 10.65 -4.52
CA SER A 321 -24.70 12.03 -4.33
C SER A 321 -23.33 12.21 -4.98
N SER A 322 -23.10 13.39 -5.56
CA SER A 322 -21.80 13.71 -6.15
C SER A 322 -20.75 13.86 -5.05
N LEU A 323 -19.48 13.69 -5.40
CA LEU A 323 -18.39 13.89 -4.45
C LEU A 323 -18.38 15.29 -3.84
N GLU A 324 -18.74 16.32 -4.62
CA GLU A 324 -18.85 17.70 -4.13
C GLU A 324 -20.00 17.87 -3.15
N ASP A 325 -21.17 17.30 -3.45
CA ASP A 325 -22.34 17.41 -2.58
C ASP A 325 -22.06 16.75 -1.22
N ILE A 326 -21.49 15.55 -1.24
CA ILE A 326 -21.08 14.83 -0.02
C ILE A 326 -20.08 15.69 0.76
N THR A 327 -19.04 16.19 0.10
CA THR A 327 -18.02 17.03 0.75
C THR A 327 -18.66 18.26 1.38
N GLN A 328 -19.49 18.98 0.64
CA GLN A 328 -20.14 20.19 1.14
C GLN A 328 -21.07 19.89 2.33
N GLU A 329 -21.82 18.79 2.30
CA GLU A 329 -22.67 18.34 3.40
C GLU A 329 -21.84 18.06 4.67
N MET A 330 -20.76 17.29 4.56
CA MET A 330 -19.94 16.94 5.72
C MET A 330 -19.29 18.16 6.38
N TYR A 331 -18.84 19.13 5.58
CA TYR A 331 -18.21 20.36 6.11
C TYR A 331 -19.21 21.37 6.70
N GLN A 332 -20.53 21.23 6.48
CA GLN A 332 -21.53 22.05 7.18
C GLN A 332 -21.63 21.74 8.66
N ASN A 333 -21.21 20.54 9.07
CA ASN A 333 -21.38 20.03 10.43
C ASN A 333 -20.15 20.23 11.32
N ILE A 334 -19.09 20.86 10.81
CA ILE A 334 -17.85 21.09 11.55
C ILE A 334 -17.44 22.58 11.49
N PRO A 335 -16.57 23.04 12.41
CA PRO A 335 -16.01 24.38 12.33
C PRO A 335 -15.21 24.60 11.04
N VAL A 336 -15.15 25.84 10.57
CA VAL A 336 -14.33 26.22 9.42
C VAL A 336 -12.85 26.02 9.76
N ILE A 337 -12.15 25.22 8.96
CA ILE A 337 -10.73 24.95 9.11
C ILE A 337 -9.93 25.96 8.27
N TYR A 338 -8.98 26.64 8.90
CA TYR A 338 -8.09 27.59 8.22
C TYR A 338 -6.67 27.05 8.11
N TYR A 339 -6.00 27.35 7.02
CA TYR A 339 -4.58 27.04 6.83
C TYR A 339 -3.86 28.14 6.07
N ASN A 340 -2.55 28.24 6.28
CA ASN A 340 -1.71 29.28 5.70
C ASN A 340 -0.87 28.73 4.55
N THR A 341 -0.89 29.42 3.41
CA THR A 341 -0.01 29.15 2.27
C THR A 341 0.94 30.31 2.03
N THR A 342 2.15 30.00 1.57
CA THR A 342 3.13 31.00 1.18
C THR A 342 3.06 31.19 -0.33
N THR A 343 2.78 32.41 -0.79
CA THR A 343 2.76 32.73 -2.21
C THR A 343 4.19 32.84 -2.77
N SER A 344 4.32 32.91 -4.10
CA SER A 344 5.60 33.12 -4.79
C SER A 344 6.35 34.39 -4.34
N ASN A 345 5.65 35.34 -3.71
CA ASN A 345 6.21 36.61 -3.25
C ASN A 345 6.54 36.59 -1.75
N ASN A 346 6.62 35.40 -1.14
CA ASN A 346 6.80 35.19 0.30
C ASN A 346 5.71 35.82 1.19
N SER A 347 4.53 36.16 0.64
CA SER A 347 3.39 36.58 1.47
C SER A 347 2.63 35.38 1.98
N ILE A 348 2.15 35.46 3.23
CA ILE A 348 1.29 34.43 3.82
C ILE A 348 -0.16 34.77 3.49
N VAL A 349 -0.89 33.81 2.94
CA VAL A 349 -2.33 33.90 2.66
C VAL A 349 -3.06 32.82 3.45
N THR A 350 -4.07 33.22 4.21
CA THR A 350 -4.96 32.30 4.92
C THR A 350 -6.09 31.85 4.01
N ASN A 351 -6.26 30.53 3.90
CA ASN A 351 -7.27 29.89 3.07
C ASN A 351 -8.17 28.99 3.94
N THR A 352 -9.37 28.71 3.45
CA THR A 352 -10.28 27.74 4.06
C THR A 352 -10.05 26.36 3.47
N TYR A 353 -9.99 25.34 4.32
CA TYR A 353 -9.89 23.95 3.90
C TYR A 353 -11.28 23.32 3.78
N ALA A 354 -11.64 22.89 2.57
CA ALA A 354 -12.82 22.07 2.28
C ALA A 354 -12.50 21.17 1.08
N SER A 355 -12.20 19.90 1.35
CA SER A 355 -11.71 18.93 0.37
C SER A 355 -12.33 17.56 0.65
N PRO A 356 -12.57 16.73 -0.39
CA PRO A 356 -13.03 15.36 -0.21
C PRO A 356 -12.03 14.48 0.55
N ILE A 357 -10.75 14.83 0.53
CA ILE A 357 -9.74 14.21 1.41
C ILE A 357 -9.87 14.89 2.78
N GLY A 358 -10.41 14.19 3.77
CA GLY A 358 -10.59 14.74 5.11
C GLY A 358 -9.28 15.00 5.87
N PRO A 359 -9.31 15.81 6.94
CA PRO A 359 -8.13 16.09 7.75
C PRO A 359 -7.52 14.84 8.38
N GLY A 360 -8.31 13.86 8.81
CA GLY A 360 -7.78 12.59 9.34
C GLY A 360 -6.98 11.83 8.30
N ILE A 361 -7.47 11.75 7.07
CA ILE A 361 -6.75 11.11 5.96
C ILE A 361 -5.48 11.90 5.60
N LEU A 362 -5.52 13.24 5.58
CA LEU A 362 -4.32 14.06 5.42
C LEU A 362 -3.31 13.81 6.55
N ARG A 363 -3.79 13.63 7.78
CA ARG A 363 -2.94 13.37 8.96
C ARG A 363 -2.19 12.06 8.85
N ILE A 364 -2.81 11.04 8.24
CA ILE A 364 -2.16 9.77 7.92
C ILE A 364 -1.04 9.99 6.90
N LEU A 365 -1.31 10.70 5.80
CA LEU A 365 -0.30 11.03 4.79
C LEU A 365 0.87 11.85 5.37
N ASP A 366 0.57 12.87 6.18
CA ASP A 366 1.56 13.68 6.91
C ASP A 366 2.46 12.80 7.77
N SER A 367 1.88 11.84 8.50
CA SER A 367 2.63 10.93 9.38
C SER A 367 3.58 10.04 8.57
N MET A 368 3.18 9.60 7.38
CA MET A 368 4.05 8.84 6.48
C MET A 368 5.18 9.70 5.87
N GLY A 369 5.05 11.02 5.88
CA GLY A 369 6.08 11.96 5.43
C GLY A 369 5.70 12.79 4.20
N TYR A 370 4.45 12.75 3.76
CA TYR A 370 3.96 13.67 2.73
C TYR A 370 3.85 15.10 3.30
N SER A 371 4.02 16.10 2.44
CA SER A 371 3.66 17.48 2.77
C SER A 371 2.21 17.72 2.34
N THR A 372 1.34 18.07 3.28
CA THR A 372 -0.07 18.36 2.99
C THR A 372 -0.41 19.83 3.21
N ALA A 373 -1.63 20.22 2.84
CA ALA A 373 -2.14 21.57 3.05
C ALA A 373 -2.18 21.96 4.56
N LEU A 374 -2.46 21.00 5.44
CA LEU A 374 -2.62 21.24 6.88
C LEU A 374 -1.30 21.11 7.65
N THR A 375 -0.29 20.43 7.09
CA THR A 375 1.08 20.39 7.59
C THR A 375 2.06 20.69 6.45
N ASN A 376 2.34 21.98 6.22
CA ASN A 376 3.34 22.38 5.23
C ASN A 376 4.76 22.12 5.76
N THR A 377 5.29 20.93 5.47
CA THR A 377 6.61 20.49 5.96
C THR A 377 7.76 20.93 5.06
N SER A 378 7.49 21.50 3.87
CA SER A 378 8.52 21.86 2.89
C SER A 378 9.58 20.75 2.70
N TYR A 379 9.15 19.52 2.40
CA TYR A 379 10.02 18.35 2.13
C TYR A 379 11.19 18.16 3.11
N LEU A 380 11.01 18.51 4.38
CA LEU A 380 11.99 18.18 5.41
C LEU A 380 11.91 16.67 5.65
N ALA A 381 12.87 15.92 5.11
CA ALA A 381 13.09 14.51 5.42
C ALA A 381 13.62 14.38 6.85
N THR A 382 12.77 14.64 7.84
CA THR A 382 13.08 14.53 9.26
C THR A 382 12.17 13.48 9.89
N GLY A 383 12.25 12.26 9.38
CA GLY A 383 11.60 11.12 10.02
C GLY A 383 12.44 10.62 11.20
N THR A 384 11.79 10.17 12.27
CA THR A 384 12.47 9.47 13.36
C THR A 384 12.89 8.09 12.87
N ARG A 385 14.19 7.82 12.84
CA ARG A 385 14.74 6.51 12.43
C ARG A 385 14.44 5.48 13.49
N THR A 386 13.90 4.33 13.10
CA THR A 386 13.96 3.14 13.95
C THR A 386 15.36 2.51 13.84
N VAL A 387 15.81 1.87 14.93
CA VAL A 387 17.10 1.16 14.93
C VAL A 387 17.08 0.12 13.82
N LYS A 388 18.13 0.07 12.98
CA LYS A 388 18.20 -0.88 11.87
C LYS A 388 17.98 -2.30 12.39
N PHE A 389 16.90 -2.92 11.93
CA PHE A 389 16.58 -4.29 12.29
C PHE A 389 17.47 -5.22 11.47
N ARG A 390 18.11 -6.18 12.14
CA ARG A 390 18.91 -7.23 11.47
C ARG A 390 18.14 -8.54 11.57
N SER A 391 17.68 -9.05 10.44
CA SER A 391 17.08 -10.38 10.41
C SER A 391 18.15 -11.46 10.58
N LYS A 392 17.76 -12.60 11.16
CA LYS A 392 18.56 -13.83 11.16
C LYS A 392 18.55 -14.52 9.80
N CYS A 393 17.56 -14.21 8.98
CA CYS A 393 17.46 -14.65 7.60
C CYS A 393 18.49 -13.84 6.83
N GLY A 394 19.26 -14.49 5.94
CA GLY A 394 20.18 -13.76 5.09
C GLY A 394 19.44 -12.60 4.42
N ASP A 395 19.95 -11.38 4.56
CA ASP A 395 19.40 -10.19 3.91
C ASP A 395 19.58 -10.35 2.38
N ILE A 396 18.79 -11.21 1.75
CA ILE A 396 18.81 -11.47 0.30
C ILE A 396 18.42 -10.18 -0.48
N ASN A 397 17.96 -9.15 0.22
CA ASN A 397 17.62 -7.84 -0.33
C ASN A 397 18.80 -6.85 -0.45
N ASP A 398 20.01 -7.18 0.01
CA ASP A 398 21.18 -6.33 -0.28
C ASP A 398 21.68 -6.59 -1.71
N ASN A 399 21.06 -5.92 -2.69
CA ASN A 399 21.67 -5.63 -3.99
C ASN A 399 22.84 -4.63 -3.87
N SER A 400 23.62 -4.70 -2.79
CA SER A 400 24.93 -4.07 -2.74
C SER A 400 25.86 -4.93 -3.60
N PRO A 401 26.57 -4.36 -4.61
CA PRO A 401 27.60 -5.11 -5.29
C PRO A 401 28.57 -5.58 -4.22
N SER A 402 28.70 -6.89 -4.08
CA SER A 402 29.68 -7.53 -3.23
C SER A 402 31.01 -6.83 -3.46
N LYS A 403 31.48 -6.05 -2.48
CA LYS A 403 32.88 -5.63 -2.45
C LYS A 403 33.65 -6.92 -2.24
N PHE A 404 34.06 -7.54 -3.34
CA PHE A 404 35.19 -8.46 -3.34
C PHE A 404 36.33 -7.70 -2.67
N LYS A 405 36.59 -7.99 -1.40
CA LYS A 405 37.89 -7.72 -0.80
C LYS A 405 38.87 -8.62 -1.54
N PRO A 406 39.84 -8.07 -2.30
CA PRO A 406 40.94 -8.89 -2.76
C PRO A 406 41.66 -9.37 -1.50
N SER A 407 41.88 -10.68 -1.42
CA SER A 407 42.73 -11.30 -0.41
C SER A 407 44.10 -10.60 -0.45
N GLU A 408 44.52 -10.09 0.70
CA GLU A 408 45.91 -9.69 0.90
C GLU A 408 46.80 -10.92 0.73
N THR A 409 47.74 -10.85 -0.20
CA THR A 409 48.94 -11.70 -0.21
C THR A 409 50.15 -10.76 -0.25
N PRO A 410 51.21 -11.07 0.52
CA PRO A 410 52.20 -10.09 0.92
C PRO A 410 53.21 -9.76 -0.17
N SER A 411 53.75 -8.55 -0.04
CA SER A 411 54.80 -7.89 -0.80
C SER A 411 55.98 -8.74 -1.28
N SER A 412 56.42 -8.52 -2.53
CA SER A 412 57.83 -8.28 -2.85
C SER A 412 58.02 -7.65 -4.23
N SER A 413 58.53 -6.41 -4.22
CA SER A 413 59.56 -5.79 -5.09
C SER A 413 59.68 -6.11 -6.59
N ASN A 414 59.67 -5.02 -7.37
CA ASN A 414 60.53 -4.68 -8.53
C ASN A 414 60.84 -5.77 -9.57
N ASP A 415 60.43 -5.58 -10.82
CA ASP A 415 61.28 -4.91 -11.83
C ASP A 415 60.65 -4.92 -13.24
N ALA A 416 61.09 -3.93 -14.04
CA ALA A 416 61.23 -3.93 -15.49
C ALA A 416 60.00 -4.10 -16.43
N SER A 417 59.66 -2.95 -17.02
CA SER A 417 59.20 -2.75 -18.40
C SER A 417 59.92 -3.61 -19.47
N TYR A 418 59.19 -4.11 -20.47
CA TYR A 418 59.26 -3.77 -21.92
C TYR A 418 58.51 -4.81 -22.77
N THR A 419 57.60 -4.30 -23.62
CA THR A 419 57.15 -4.75 -24.97
C THR A 419 57.40 -6.19 -25.46
N ILE A 420 56.39 -6.76 -26.16
CA ILE A 420 56.43 -7.07 -27.61
C ILE A 420 55.06 -7.63 -28.13
N VAL A 421 54.50 -6.92 -29.12
CA VAL A 421 53.88 -7.38 -30.40
C VAL A 421 52.58 -8.24 -30.41
N LYS A 422 51.44 -7.58 -30.77
CA LYS A 422 50.64 -7.67 -32.05
C LYS A 422 50.04 -9.05 -32.50
N PRO A 423 49.07 -9.12 -33.44
CA PRO A 423 47.64 -8.75 -33.36
C PRO A 423 46.66 -9.82 -33.96
N TRP A 424 45.34 -9.55 -33.84
CA TRP A 424 44.22 -9.95 -34.76
C TRP A 424 43.68 -11.41 -34.79
N PRO A 425 42.45 -11.66 -35.31
CA PRO A 425 41.38 -10.72 -35.72
C PRO A 425 39.97 -10.99 -35.13
N LEU A 426 39.14 -9.96 -35.26
CA LEU A 426 37.68 -10.00 -35.18
C LEU A 426 37.08 -10.97 -36.20
N ILE A 427 36.03 -11.69 -35.80
CA ILE A 427 35.01 -12.20 -36.70
C ILE A 427 33.66 -11.59 -36.31
N PHE A 428 33.13 -10.79 -37.22
CA PHE A 428 31.73 -10.38 -37.31
C PHE A 428 30.87 -11.59 -37.66
N VAL A 429 29.76 -11.79 -36.96
CA VAL A 429 28.59 -12.48 -37.53
C VAL A 429 27.35 -11.63 -37.25
N VAL A 430 26.86 -11.04 -38.34
CA VAL A 430 25.51 -10.52 -38.50
C VAL A 430 24.60 -11.72 -38.77
N LEU A 431 23.46 -11.84 -38.09
CA LEU A 431 22.28 -12.39 -38.73
C LEU A 431 20.98 -11.82 -38.13
N LEU A 432 20.14 -11.44 -39.08
CA LEU A 432 18.87 -10.74 -39.00
C LEU A 432 17.72 -11.76 -39.23
N TRP A 433 16.53 -11.39 -38.76
CA TRP A 433 15.18 -11.82 -39.21
C TRP A 433 14.59 -13.10 -38.59
N LEU A 434 13.53 -13.00 -37.79
CA LEU A 434 12.09 -12.71 -38.07
C LEU A 434 11.31 -14.00 -38.31
N ILE A 435 10.55 -14.40 -37.28
CA ILE A 435 9.10 -14.65 -37.31
C ILE A 435 8.52 -14.04 -36.04
#